data_AF-A0A251N282-F1
#
_entry.id   AF-A0A251N282-F1
#
_cell.length_a   1.000
_cell.length_b   1.000
_cell.length_c   1.000
_cell.angle_alpha   90.00
_cell.angle_beta   90.00
_cell.angle_gamma   90.00
#
_symmetry.space_group_name_H-M   'P 1'
#
loop_
_entity.id
_entity.type
_entity.pdbx_description
1 polymer ?
#
loop_
_entity_poly.entity_id
_entity_poly.type
_entity_poly.pdbx_seq_one_letter_code
_entity_poly.pdbx_strand_id
1 'polypeptide(L)'
;MEASHFLQSRRSFAATLAHSRHAHEHNKLRHCSIAAVLTRPAENINIATGKSRTIIIPADVVTGAEEKSRVYNDNWFDRMAINHLSQNVQAATGLKNNKSGFESLAEAATAASRKFNPAKQRELVIQALDSAFPKPIFSLLRAILPQSKFAREYFAIFTTIFFAWLVGPCEVRESELDGRKEKNVVYIKKCRFLEETNCVGMCINMCKMPSQSFIKSSLGTPVNMVPNFDDMSCEMIFGQDPPELSNDPALKQPCFKLCKVNQRHNTNDCSK
;
A
#
# COMPACT_ATOMS: atom_id res chain seq x y z
N MET A 1 -53.43 -4.41 21.48
CA MET A 1 -54.81 -4.63 21.02
C MET A 1 -54.83 -4.19 19.57
N GLU A 2 -54.53 -5.04 18.58
CA GLU A 2 -55.37 -6.15 18.04
C GLU A 2 -56.82 -5.67 17.79
N ALA A 3 -57.49 -5.89 16.65
CA ALA A 3 -57.30 -6.69 15.42
C ALA A 3 -58.20 -6.06 14.31
N SER A 4 -57.80 -5.98 13.04
CA SER A 4 -58.12 -6.89 11.91
C SER A 4 -59.60 -7.01 11.50
N HIS A 5 -59.90 -6.83 10.20
CA HIS A 5 -60.77 -7.65 9.30
C HIS A 5 -61.01 -6.83 7.99
N PHE A 6 -60.53 -7.20 6.79
CA PHE A 6 -60.86 -8.30 5.85
C PHE A 6 -61.61 -7.76 4.61
N LEU A 7 -61.12 -8.07 3.40
CA LEU A 7 -61.80 -8.34 2.11
C LEU A 7 -60.72 -8.29 0.99
N GLN A 8 -60.12 -9.42 0.58
CA GLN A 8 -60.62 -10.42 -0.39
C GLN A 8 -60.49 -9.97 -1.87
N SER A 9 -59.50 -10.55 -2.58
CA SER A 9 -59.76 -11.19 -3.88
C SER A 9 -58.59 -12.09 -4.31
N ARG A 10 -58.95 -13.33 -4.63
CA ARG A 10 -58.13 -14.40 -5.20
C ARG A 10 -57.89 -14.15 -6.69
N ARG A 11 -56.72 -14.57 -7.20
CA ARG A 11 -56.64 -15.51 -8.35
C ARG A 11 -55.23 -16.07 -8.49
N SER A 12 -55.11 -17.36 -8.21
CA SER A 12 -54.01 -18.24 -8.60
C SER A 12 -54.18 -18.64 -10.07
N PHE A 13 -53.10 -18.77 -10.84
CA PHE A 13 -52.96 -19.81 -11.85
C PHE A 13 -51.48 -20.19 -11.99
N ALA A 14 -51.24 -21.50 -12.03
CA ALA A 14 -49.96 -22.16 -11.98
C ALA A 14 -49.46 -22.59 -13.37
N ALA A 15 -48.13 -22.70 -13.46
CA ALA A 15 -47.32 -23.67 -14.19
C ALA A 15 -47.42 -23.79 -15.73
N THR A 16 -46.25 -23.67 -16.38
CA THR A 16 -45.79 -24.74 -17.29
C THR A 16 -44.26 -24.76 -17.38
N LEU A 17 -43.69 -25.94 -17.12
CA LEU A 17 -42.32 -26.34 -17.43
C LEU A 17 -42.12 -26.43 -18.95
N ALA A 18 -40.92 -26.09 -19.42
CA ALA A 18 -40.38 -26.65 -20.65
C ALA A 18 -38.86 -26.91 -20.48
N HIS A 19 -38.48 -28.12 -20.89
CA HIS A 19 -37.19 -28.78 -20.74
C HIS A 19 -36.57 -28.97 -22.14
N SER A 20 -35.27 -28.67 -22.30
CA SER A 20 -34.32 -29.12 -23.36
C SER A 20 -33.38 -27.96 -23.72
N ARG A 21 -32.10 -28.14 -24.03
CA ARG A 21 -31.24 -29.32 -24.20
C ARG A 21 -29.80 -28.81 -24.13
N HIS A 22 -28.90 -29.69 -23.71
CA HIS A 22 -27.45 -29.55 -23.82
C HIS A 22 -26.98 -29.13 -25.22
N ALA A 23 -26.07 -28.18 -25.27
CA ALA A 23 -25.05 -28.06 -26.31
C ALA A 23 -23.71 -27.76 -25.64
N HIS A 24 -22.83 -28.75 -25.70
CA HIS A 24 -21.41 -28.62 -25.40
C HIS A 24 -20.78 -27.80 -26.54
N GLU A 25 -20.17 -26.66 -26.23
CA GLU A 25 -19.25 -26.03 -27.17
C GLU A 25 -17.99 -25.59 -26.44
N HIS A 26 -16.92 -26.34 -26.73
CA HIS A 26 -15.56 -26.04 -26.34
C HIS A 26 -15.12 -24.76 -27.03
N ASN A 27 -14.70 -23.74 -26.27
CA ASN A 27 -13.84 -22.72 -26.84
C ASN A 27 -12.65 -22.38 -25.94
N LYS A 28 -11.51 -22.87 -26.44
CA LYS A 28 -10.11 -22.66 -26.09
C LYS A 28 -9.79 -21.52 -25.11
N LEU A 29 -9.16 -21.94 -24.01
CA LEU A 29 -8.17 -21.15 -23.28
C LEU A 29 -7.18 -20.51 -24.27
N ARG A 30 -7.18 -19.18 -24.36
CA ARG A 30 -6.03 -18.42 -24.86
C ARG A 30 -5.05 -18.26 -23.71
N HIS A 31 -4.17 -19.26 -23.55
CA HIS A 31 -2.93 -19.13 -22.81
C HIS A 31 -2.04 -18.12 -23.53
N CYS A 32 -1.87 -16.93 -22.95
CA CYS A 32 -0.84 -16.00 -23.37
C CYS A 32 0.45 -16.39 -22.65
N SER A 33 1.23 -17.26 -23.28
CA SER A 33 2.56 -17.64 -22.80
C SER A 33 3.51 -16.47 -23.05
N ILE A 34 3.82 -15.69 -22.01
CA ILE A 34 4.93 -14.74 -22.05
C ILE A 34 6.21 -15.57 -22.08
N ALA A 35 6.87 -15.56 -23.23
CA ALA A 35 8.15 -16.22 -23.45
C ALA A 35 9.20 -15.60 -22.52
N ALA A 36 9.74 -16.41 -21.61
CA ALA A 36 10.97 -16.10 -20.89
C ALA A 36 12.12 -16.00 -21.90
N VAL A 37 12.80 -14.85 -21.91
CA VAL A 37 13.98 -14.60 -22.74
C VAL A 37 15.10 -15.54 -22.26
N LEU A 38 15.41 -16.53 -23.10
CA LEU A 38 16.51 -17.46 -22.91
C LEU A 38 17.86 -16.73 -23.01
N THR A 39 18.69 -17.02 -22.01
CA THR A 39 20.12 -16.77 -21.93
C THR A 39 20.86 -17.28 -23.18
N ARG A 40 21.81 -16.49 -23.67
CA ARG A 40 22.73 -16.87 -24.76
C ARG A 40 23.66 -18.01 -24.30
N PRO A 41 23.95 -19.01 -25.13
CA PRO A 41 24.90 -20.06 -24.79
C PRO A 41 26.34 -19.56 -25.00
N ALA A 42 27.23 -20.07 -24.15
CA ALA A 42 28.67 -19.87 -24.21
C ALA A 42 29.27 -20.69 -25.37
N GLU A 43 30.06 -20.04 -26.23
CA GLU A 43 30.98 -20.71 -27.14
C GLU A 43 32.31 -20.94 -26.41
N ASN A 44 32.77 -22.19 -26.43
CA ASN A 44 34.00 -22.64 -25.83
C ASN A 44 35.05 -22.95 -26.90
N ILE A 45 36.24 -22.38 -26.67
CA ILE A 45 37.58 -22.94 -26.90
C ILE A 45 38.13 -22.92 -28.33
N ASN A 46 39.21 -22.15 -28.49
CA ASN A 46 40.40 -22.61 -29.21
C ASN A 46 41.65 -22.31 -28.37
N ILE A 47 42.45 -23.36 -28.15
CA ILE A 47 43.70 -23.40 -27.40
C ILE A 47 44.84 -22.96 -28.31
N ALA A 48 45.68 -22.04 -27.86
CA ALA A 48 47.06 -21.89 -28.35
C ALA A 48 47.98 -21.35 -27.24
N THR A 49 48.73 -22.28 -26.66
CA THR A 49 50.08 -22.20 -26.08
C THR A 49 50.75 -20.83 -25.86
N GLY A 50 51.14 -20.52 -24.61
CA GLY A 50 52.07 -19.44 -24.30
C GLY A 50 52.35 -19.24 -22.81
N LYS A 51 53.51 -19.73 -22.36
CA LYS A 51 54.12 -19.71 -21.02
C LYS A 51 54.07 -18.35 -20.28
N SER A 52 53.68 -18.37 -18.99
CA SER A 52 54.37 -17.76 -17.82
C SER A 52 53.54 -16.86 -16.88
N ARG A 53 53.72 -17.14 -15.58
CA ARG A 53 53.47 -16.36 -14.35
C ARG A 53 52.04 -16.24 -13.78
N THR A 54 51.81 -17.12 -12.80
CA THR A 54 50.88 -17.01 -11.68
C THR A 54 50.92 -15.64 -10.99
N ILE A 55 49.77 -14.97 -10.92
CA ILE A 55 49.47 -13.92 -9.94
C ILE A 55 48.23 -14.39 -9.18
N ILE A 56 48.42 -14.75 -7.91
CA ILE A 56 47.34 -15.02 -6.96
C ILE A 56 46.83 -13.65 -6.49
N ILE A 57 45.57 -13.31 -6.75
CA ILE A 57 44.89 -12.16 -6.15
C ILE A 57 43.84 -12.69 -5.17
N PRO A 58 43.89 -12.33 -3.86
CA PRO A 58 42.96 -12.85 -2.86
C PRO A 58 41.55 -12.31 -3.05
N ALA A 59 40.56 -13.13 -2.67
CA ALA A 59 39.20 -12.72 -2.41
C ALA A 59 39.18 -11.76 -1.22
N ASP A 60 38.76 -10.52 -1.41
CA ASP A 60 38.03 -9.74 -0.41
C ASP A 60 37.51 -8.43 -0.99
N VAL A 61 36.50 -7.88 -0.28
CA VAL A 61 35.85 -6.58 -0.48
C VAL A 61 34.62 -6.60 -1.39
N VAL A 62 33.59 -7.32 -0.95
CA VAL A 62 32.21 -6.83 -1.10
C VAL A 62 31.98 -5.79 -0.01
N THR A 63 32.34 -4.55 -0.29
CA THR A 63 31.91 -3.39 0.52
C THR A 63 30.39 -3.29 0.42
N GLY A 64 29.73 -3.61 1.54
CA GLY A 64 28.35 -3.22 1.75
C GLY A 64 28.22 -1.71 1.57
N ALA A 65 27.35 -1.31 0.66
CA ALA A 65 26.87 0.06 0.63
C ALA A 65 26.02 0.26 1.89
N GLU A 66 26.63 0.82 2.94
CA GLU A 66 25.87 1.44 4.02
C GLU A 66 25.02 2.55 3.40
N GLU A 67 23.73 2.26 3.28
CA GLU A 67 22.72 3.24 2.93
C GLU A 67 22.68 4.29 4.06
N LYS A 68 23.29 5.44 3.85
CA LYS A 68 23.14 6.60 4.75
C LYS A 68 21.64 6.86 4.91
N SER A 69 21.11 6.65 6.11
CA SER A 69 19.76 7.10 6.48
C SER A 69 19.64 8.56 6.07
N ARG A 70 18.71 8.88 5.17
CA ARG A 70 18.54 10.25 4.71
C ARG A 70 18.14 11.10 5.91
N VAL A 71 18.94 12.12 6.25
CA VAL A 71 18.55 13.08 7.27
C VAL A 71 17.42 13.93 6.69
N TYR A 72 16.20 13.73 7.21
CA TYR A 72 15.05 14.52 6.84
C TYR A 72 15.09 15.86 7.59
N ASN A 73 15.16 16.97 6.83
CA ASN A 73 15.17 18.32 7.39
C ASN A 73 13.74 18.86 7.49
N ASP A 74 13.04 18.47 8.56
CA ASP A 74 11.66 18.91 8.82
C ASP A 74 11.61 20.40 9.16
N ASN A 75 10.87 21.16 8.35
CA ASN A 75 10.58 22.56 8.64
C ASN A 75 9.58 22.68 9.81
N TRP A 76 9.25 23.91 10.22
CA TRP A 76 8.36 24.13 11.37
C TRP A 76 6.95 23.55 11.19
N PHE A 77 6.39 23.63 9.97
CA PHE A 77 5.09 23.06 9.62
C PHE A 77 5.14 21.53 9.63
N ASP A 78 6.19 20.94 9.03
CA ASP A 78 6.38 19.49 9.03
C ASP A 78 6.41 18.95 10.47
N ARG A 79 7.17 19.61 11.35
CA ARG A 79 7.25 19.25 12.78
C ARG A 79 5.89 19.33 13.46
N MET A 80 5.10 20.36 13.18
CA MET A 80 3.75 20.51 13.72
C MET A 80 2.83 19.38 13.24
N ALA A 81 2.83 19.10 11.93
CA ALA A 81 2.02 18.06 11.32
C ALA A 81 2.39 16.65 11.83
N ILE A 82 3.68 16.37 11.95
CA ILE A 82 4.21 15.13 12.54
C ILE A 82 3.76 14.97 13.98
N ASN A 83 3.94 16.01 14.80
CA ASN A 83 3.55 15.96 16.21
C ASN A 83 2.04 15.74 16.35
N HIS A 84 1.23 16.44 15.56
CA HIS A 84 -0.23 16.28 15.55
C HIS A 84 -0.64 14.85 15.17
N LEU A 85 -0.08 14.30 14.09
CA LEU A 85 -0.39 12.93 13.68
C LEU A 85 0.08 11.90 14.73
N SER A 86 1.30 12.06 15.27
CA SER A 86 1.81 11.20 16.34
C SER A 86 0.89 11.21 17.56
N GLN A 87 0.45 12.39 18.02
CA GLN A 87 -0.46 12.51 19.15
C GLN A 87 -1.82 11.83 18.89
N ASN A 88 -2.37 11.94 17.69
CA ASN A 88 -3.61 11.25 17.33
C ASN A 88 -3.45 9.73 17.35
N VAL A 89 -2.31 9.19 16.87
CA VAL A 89 -2.01 7.76 16.95
C VAL A 89 -1.85 7.31 18.42
N GLN A 90 -1.13 8.08 19.23
CA GLN A 90 -0.97 7.79 20.67
C GLN A 90 -2.32 7.84 21.41
N ALA A 91 -3.18 8.80 21.08
CA ALA A 91 -4.51 8.94 21.66
C ALA A 91 -5.43 7.77 21.29
N ALA A 92 -5.49 7.40 20.00
CA ALA A 92 -6.30 6.28 19.54
C ALA A 92 -5.85 4.95 20.18
N THR A 93 -4.54 4.73 20.27
CA THR A 93 -3.97 3.47 20.79
C THR A 93 -3.91 3.41 22.32
N GLY A 94 -3.99 4.56 23.00
CA GLY A 94 -3.74 4.68 24.43
C GLY A 94 -2.27 4.45 24.82
N LEU A 95 -1.34 4.47 23.86
CA LEU A 95 0.09 4.22 24.06
C LEU A 95 0.87 5.51 23.87
N LYS A 96 1.42 6.04 24.97
CA LYS A 96 2.23 7.26 24.93
C LYS A 96 3.71 6.95 24.72
N ASN A 97 4.44 7.86 24.07
CA ASN A 97 5.90 7.85 24.01
C ASN A 97 6.48 9.24 24.32
N ASN A 98 7.76 9.28 24.68
CA ASN A 98 8.50 10.49 25.03
C ASN A 98 9.43 10.99 23.91
N LYS A 99 9.34 10.39 22.72
CA LYS A 99 10.15 10.77 21.56
C LYS A 99 9.55 12.01 20.91
N SER A 100 10.33 12.64 20.03
CA SER A 100 9.90 13.83 19.28
C SER A 100 10.07 13.65 17.78
N GLY A 101 9.43 14.53 17.00
CA GLY A 101 9.51 14.48 15.54
C GLY A 101 8.99 13.16 14.97
N PHE A 102 9.53 12.76 13.82
CA PHE A 102 9.03 11.59 13.10
C PHE A 102 9.25 10.29 13.86
N GLU A 103 10.29 10.23 14.69
CA GLU A 103 10.57 9.08 15.54
C GLU A 103 9.43 8.82 16.54
N SER A 104 8.76 9.88 17.03
CA SER A 104 7.57 9.74 17.88
C SER A 104 6.43 9.02 17.18
N LEU A 105 6.18 9.34 15.90
CA LEU A 105 5.16 8.69 15.09
C LEU A 105 5.52 7.23 14.82
N ALA A 106 6.78 6.97 14.43
CA ALA A 106 7.27 5.62 14.19
C ALA A 106 7.22 4.74 15.44
N GLU A 107 7.54 5.30 16.62
CA GLU A 107 7.46 4.60 17.91
C GLU A 107 6.02 4.32 18.32
N ALA A 108 5.11 5.29 18.15
CA ALA A 108 3.68 5.08 18.40
C ALA A 108 3.12 3.95 17.53
N ALA A 109 3.48 3.96 16.24
CA ALA A 109 3.08 2.90 15.31
C ALA A 109 3.70 1.54 15.69
N THR A 110 4.97 1.52 16.11
CA THR A 110 5.67 0.30 16.54
C THR A 110 5.00 -0.29 17.79
N ALA A 111 4.71 0.54 18.80
CA ALA A 111 4.02 0.13 20.01
C ALA A 111 2.63 -0.44 19.72
N ALA A 112 1.88 0.20 18.83
CA ALA A 112 0.57 -0.30 18.38
C ALA A 112 0.69 -1.65 17.65
N SER A 113 1.65 -1.78 16.73
CA SER A 113 1.85 -3.02 15.97
C SER A 113 2.24 -4.21 16.84
N ARG A 114 2.99 -3.97 17.93
CA ARG A 114 3.37 -5.01 18.90
C ARG A 114 2.22 -5.42 19.82
N LYS A 115 1.28 -4.52 20.10
CA LYS A 115 0.20 -4.74 21.10
C LYS A 115 -1.08 -5.28 20.49
N PHE A 116 -1.41 -4.88 19.27
CA PHE A 116 -2.71 -5.15 18.65
C PHE A 116 -2.56 -6.07 17.44
N ASN A 117 -3.59 -6.88 17.15
CA ASN A 117 -3.65 -7.67 15.93
C ASN A 117 -3.85 -6.77 14.68
N PRO A 118 -3.59 -7.26 13.45
CA PRO A 118 -3.69 -6.45 12.23
C PRO A 118 -5.05 -5.76 12.01
N ALA A 119 -6.16 -6.41 12.35
CA ALA A 119 -7.48 -5.80 12.20
C ALA A 119 -7.65 -4.59 13.13
N LYS A 120 -7.25 -4.74 14.40
CA LYS A 120 -7.33 -3.67 15.38
C LYS A 120 -6.31 -2.56 15.10
N GLN A 121 -5.12 -2.90 14.61
CA GLN A 121 -4.14 -1.92 14.12
C GLN A 121 -4.77 -0.99 13.08
N ARG A 122 -5.43 -1.56 12.06
CA ARG A 122 -6.06 -0.78 10.99
C ARG A 122 -7.17 0.14 11.51
N GLU A 123 -8.03 -0.38 12.37
CA GLU A 123 -9.11 0.38 13.01
C GLU A 123 -8.58 1.59 13.77
N LEU A 124 -7.55 1.40 14.61
CA LEU A 124 -6.96 2.45 15.42
C LEU A 124 -6.28 3.53 14.57
N VAL A 125 -5.62 3.16 13.48
CA VAL A 125 -5.04 4.13 12.55
C VAL A 125 -6.12 4.91 11.81
N ILE A 126 -7.21 4.26 11.37
CA ILE A 126 -8.34 4.97 10.76
C ILE A 126 -8.93 5.97 11.76
N GLN A 127 -9.12 5.58 13.02
CA GLN A 127 -9.58 6.49 14.07
C GLN A 127 -8.62 7.68 14.27
N ALA A 128 -7.30 7.43 14.26
CA ALA A 128 -6.30 8.48 14.37
C ALA A 128 -6.35 9.44 13.17
N LEU A 129 -6.51 8.94 11.94
CA LEU A 129 -6.65 9.76 10.74
C LEU A 129 -7.95 10.58 10.75
N ASP A 130 -9.06 9.97 11.13
CA ASP A 130 -10.36 10.64 11.28
C ASP A 130 -10.35 11.78 12.31
N SER A 131 -9.48 11.66 13.33
CA SER A 131 -9.29 12.69 14.37
C SER A 131 -8.27 13.74 13.94
N ALA A 132 -7.24 13.34 13.20
CA ALA A 132 -6.17 14.22 12.74
C ALA A 132 -6.62 15.19 11.65
N PHE A 133 -7.53 14.75 10.76
CA PHE A 133 -7.96 15.52 9.61
C PHE A 133 -9.41 16.04 9.73
N PRO A 134 -9.67 17.30 9.37
CA PRO A 134 -10.99 17.91 9.50
C PRO A 134 -12.00 17.37 8.46
N LYS A 135 -12.97 16.58 8.93
CA LYS A 135 -14.07 16.02 8.11
C LYS A 135 -14.82 17.07 7.26
N PRO A 136 -15.14 18.29 7.74
CA PRO A 136 -15.86 19.28 6.95
C PRO A 136 -15.14 19.67 5.66
N ILE A 137 -13.81 19.79 5.70
CA ILE A 137 -12.99 20.18 4.54
C ILE A 137 -13.02 19.06 3.49
N PHE A 138 -12.91 17.81 3.90
CA PHE A 138 -12.97 16.67 2.98
C PHE A 138 -14.36 16.43 2.41
N SER A 139 -15.42 16.61 3.20
CA SER A 139 -16.80 16.59 2.70
C SER A 139 -17.03 17.66 1.63
N LEU A 140 -16.49 18.86 1.82
CA LEU A 140 -16.54 19.94 0.83
C LEU A 140 -15.76 19.58 -0.44
N LEU A 141 -14.52 19.09 -0.30
CA LEU A 141 -13.71 18.65 -1.43
C LEU A 141 -14.39 17.55 -2.23
N ARG A 142 -14.99 16.56 -1.56
CA ARG A 142 -15.76 15.48 -2.21
C ARG A 142 -16.98 16.01 -2.96
N ALA A 143 -17.64 17.04 -2.44
CA ALA A 143 -18.80 17.66 -3.10
C ALA A 143 -18.40 18.46 -4.36
N ILE A 144 -17.23 19.11 -4.34
CA ILE A 144 -16.75 19.96 -5.43
C ILE A 144 -15.98 19.16 -6.50
N LEU A 145 -15.28 18.10 -6.09
CA LEU A 145 -14.43 17.27 -6.95
C LEU A 145 -15.08 15.89 -7.17
N PRO A 146 -15.99 15.74 -8.16
CA PRO A 146 -16.56 14.45 -8.48
C PRO A 146 -15.49 13.50 -9.02
N GLN A 147 -15.77 12.19 -8.97
CA GLN A 147 -14.90 11.14 -9.50
C GLN A 147 -14.62 11.36 -10.99
N SER A 148 -13.51 12.03 -11.28
CA SER A 148 -13.14 12.53 -12.59
C SER A 148 -11.63 12.55 -12.73
N LYS A 149 -11.14 12.63 -13.97
CA LYS A 149 -9.72 12.81 -14.27
C LYS A 149 -9.13 13.99 -13.50
N PHE A 150 -9.82 15.14 -13.54
CA PHE A 150 -9.38 16.35 -12.85
C PHE A 150 -9.22 16.13 -11.34
N ALA A 151 -10.18 15.48 -10.69
CA ALA A 151 -10.09 15.18 -9.26
C ALA A 151 -8.89 14.29 -8.93
N ARG A 152 -8.64 13.24 -9.73
CA ARG A 152 -7.50 12.33 -9.53
C ARG A 152 -6.16 13.03 -9.70
N GLU A 153 -6.01 13.84 -10.74
CA GLU A 153 -4.79 14.63 -10.97
C GLU A 153 -4.59 15.68 -9.87
N TYR A 154 -5.67 16.34 -9.44
CA TYR A 154 -5.64 17.26 -8.32
C TYR A 154 -5.17 16.58 -7.03
N PHE A 155 -5.74 15.42 -6.69
CA PHE A 155 -5.35 14.68 -5.48
C PHE A 155 -3.91 14.17 -5.55
N ALA A 156 -3.44 13.73 -6.72
CA ALA A 156 -2.04 13.34 -6.90
C ALA A 156 -1.09 14.52 -6.64
N ILE A 157 -1.34 15.68 -7.26
CA ILE A 157 -0.54 16.89 -7.04
C ILE A 157 -0.63 17.35 -5.58
N PHE A 158 -1.84 17.45 -5.04
CA PHE A 158 -2.08 17.83 -3.65
C PHE A 158 -1.30 16.95 -2.67
N THR A 159 -1.28 15.63 -2.91
CA THR A 159 -0.54 14.69 -2.08
C THR A 159 0.95 14.99 -2.08
N THR A 160 1.54 15.31 -3.24
CA THR A 160 2.97 15.65 -3.32
C THR A 160 3.36 16.93 -2.57
N ILE A 161 2.42 17.85 -2.37
CA ILE A 161 2.66 19.12 -1.68
C ILE A 161 2.42 18.98 -0.18
N PHE A 162 1.31 18.36 0.22
CA PHE A 162 0.84 18.37 1.61
C PHE A 162 1.28 17.17 2.44
N PHE A 163 1.75 16.09 1.82
CA PHE A 163 2.13 14.86 2.52
C PHE A 163 3.58 14.44 2.34
N ALA A 164 4.40 15.24 1.64
CA ALA A 164 5.83 14.96 1.48
C ALA A 164 6.57 14.85 2.82
N TRP A 165 6.15 15.58 3.87
CA TRP A 165 6.70 15.45 5.22
C TRP A 165 6.48 14.06 5.85
N LEU A 166 5.38 13.40 5.48
CA LEU A 166 4.95 12.11 6.04
C LEU A 166 5.58 10.94 5.29
N VAL A 167 5.51 10.97 3.95
CA VAL A 167 5.93 9.85 3.11
C VAL A 167 7.32 10.04 2.51
N GLY A 168 7.84 11.27 2.46
CA GLY A 168 9.11 11.60 1.83
C GLY A 168 8.97 12.21 0.43
N PRO A 169 10.11 12.47 -0.26
CA PRO A 169 10.12 13.06 -1.59
C PRO A 169 9.30 12.26 -2.59
N CYS A 170 8.39 12.93 -3.28
CA CYS A 170 7.48 12.33 -4.23
C CYS A 170 7.31 13.19 -5.49
N GLU A 171 6.90 12.54 -6.57
CA GLU A 171 6.65 13.15 -7.87
C GLU A 171 5.37 12.57 -8.49
N VAL A 172 4.71 13.34 -9.33
CA VAL A 172 3.53 12.86 -10.06
C VAL A 172 3.97 12.17 -11.36
N ARG A 173 3.43 10.99 -11.61
CA ARG A 173 3.64 10.20 -12.83
C ARG A 173 2.33 9.96 -13.57
N GLU A 174 2.46 9.62 -14.83
CA GLU A 174 1.34 9.24 -15.69
C GLU A 174 1.06 7.74 -15.58
N SER A 175 -0.22 7.38 -15.57
CA SER A 175 -0.65 6.01 -15.82
C SER A 175 -1.82 5.98 -16.79
N GLU A 176 -2.14 4.78 -17.28
CA GLU A 176 -3.30 4.54 -18.11
C GLU A 176 -4.43 4.00 -17.25
N LEU A 177 -5.52 4.77 -17.16
CA LEU A 177 -6.75 4.39 -16.46
C LEU A 177 -7.90 4.47 -17.45
N ASP A 178 -8.63 3.36 -17.63
CA ASP A 178 -9.75 3.26 -18.58
C ASP A 178 -9.39 3.68 -20.02
N GLY A 179 -8.18 3.34 -20.48
CA GLY A 179 -7.68 3.68 -21.81
C GLY A 179 -7.27 5.15 -21.99
N ARG A 180 -7.20 5.93 -20.90
CA ARG A 180 -6.79 7.33 -20.91
C ARG A 180 -5.53 7.54 -20.08
N LYS A 181 -4.60 8.35 -20.61
CA LYS A 181 -3.43 8.79 -19.87
C LYS A 181 -3.80 9.93 -18.91
N GLU A 182 -3.44 9.76 -17.65
CA GLU A 182 -3.74 10.70 -16.57
C GLU A 182 -2.55 10.80 -15.60
N LYS A 183 -2.34 11.99 -15.03
CA LYS A 183 -1.31 12.23 -14.00
C LYS A 183 -1.82 11.88 -12.60
N ASN A 184 -2.18 10.62 -12.41
CA ASN A 184 -2.88 10.12 -11.22
C ASN A 184 -1.99 9.28 -10.28
N VAL A 185 -0.71 9.11 -10.58
CA VAL A 185 0.21 8.33 -9.74
C VAL A 185 1.11 9.26 -8.94
N VAL A 186 1.14 9.08 -7.63
CA VAL A 186 2.17 9.68 -6.76
C VAL A 186 3.25 8.64 -6.54
N TYR A 187 4.44 8.88 -7.10
CA TYR A 187 5.60 8.05 -6.87
C TYR A 187 6.44 8.62 -5.74
N ILE A 188 6.53 7.88 -4.64
CA ILE A 188 7.37 8.16 -3.48
C ILE A 188 8.70 7.45 -3.72
N LYS A 189 9.79 8.23 -3.85
CA LYS A 189 11.11 7.68 -4.22
C LYS A 189 11.68 6.76 -3.15
N LYS A 190 11.50 7.15 -1.89
CA LYS A 190 11.85 6.38 -0.71
C LYS A 190 10.89 6.75 0.41
N CYS A 191 10.10 5.78 0.86
CA CYS A 191 9.04 5.99 1.83
C CYS A 191 9.63 6.13 3.22
N ARG A 192 9.51 7.32 3.80
CA ARG A 192 10.05 7.64 5.14
C ARG A 192 9.53 6.70 6.22
N PHE A 193 8.23 6.38 6.20
CA PHE A 193 7.64 5.46 7.19
C PHE A 193 8.18 4.03 7.05
N LEU A 194 8.34 3.55 5.81
CA LEU A 194 8.89 2.23 5.54
C LEU A 194 10.38 2.15 5.92
N GLU A 195 11.16 3.18 5.60
CA GLU A 195 12.58 3.30 5.95
C GLU A 195 12.77 3.29 7.48
N GLU A 196 11.97 4.08 8.21
CA GLU A 196 12.09 4.22 9.67
C GLU A 196 11.63 2.98 10.44
N THR A 197 10.57 2.32 9.98
CA THR A 197 10.02 1.13 10.64
C THR A 197 10.74 -0.14 10.23
N ASN A 198 11.29 -0.15 9.02
CA ASN A 198 11.90 -1.29 8.36
C ASN A 198 11.05 -2.56 8.54
N CYS A 199 9.73 -2.45 8.36
CA CYS A 199 8.82 -3.56 8.57
C CYS A 199 7.63 -3.61 7.59
N VAL A 200 7.56 -4.70 6.81
CA VAL A 200 6.48 -4.99 5.86
C VAL A 200 5.10 -4.99 6.53
N GLY A 201 4.96 -5.70 7.66
CA GLY A 201 3.69 -5.79 8.38
C GLY A 201 3.18 -4.42 8.87
N MET A 202 4.09 -3.53 9.29
CA MET A 202 3.72 -2.17 9.68
C MET A 202 3.33 -1.32 8.48
N CYS A 203 4.08 -1.39 7.37
CA CYS A 203 3.73 -0.70 6.14
C CYS A 203 2.31 -1.06 5.68
N ILE A 204 1.96 -2.34 5.73
CA ILE A 204 0.66 -2.82 5.28
C ILE A 204 -0.45 -2.41 6.26
N ASN A 205 -0.29 -2.73 7.55
CA ASN A 205 -1.38 -2.62 8.52
C ASN A 205 -1.51 -1.23 9.16
N MET A 206 -0.43 -0.46 9.19
CA MET A 206 -0.41 0.87 9.81
C MET A 206 -0.39 2.02 8.80
N CYS A 207 -0.10 1.75 7.52
CA CYS A 207 -0.08 2.78 6.47
C CYS A 207 -1.01 2.41 5.30
N LYS A 208 -0.66 1.42 4.47
CA LYS A 208 -1.39 1.09 3.23
C LYS A 208 -2.88 0.87 3.46
N MET A 209 -3.26 -0.13 4.25
CA MET A 209 -4.68 -0.50 4.37
C MET A 209 -5.53 0.62 4.99
N PRO A 210 -5.10 1.26 6.11
CA PRO A 210 -5.82 2.39 6.69
C PRO A 210 -5.91 3.59 5.76
N SER A 211 -4.80 3.98 5.11
CA SER A 211 -4.77 5.15 4.23
C SER A 211 -5.67 4.98 3.01
N GLN A 212 -5.68 3.80 2.38
CA GLN A 212 -6.59 3.51 1.26
C GLN A 212 -8.06 3.62 1.70
N SER A 213 -8.40 3.04 2.86
CA SER A 213 -9.77 3.12 3.41
C SER A 213 -10.15 4.56 3.71
N PHE A 214 -9.27 5.31 4.39
CA PHE A 214 -9.49 6.69 4.78
C PHE A 214 -9.64 7.62 3.58
N ILE A 215 -8.79 7.49 2.57
CA ILE A 215 -8.86 8.30 1.35
C ILE A 215 -10.16 8.04 0.60
N LYS A 216 -10.55 6.76 0.46
CA LYS A 216 -11.82 6.39 -0.18
C LYS A 216 -13.03 6.94 0.59
N SER A 217 -13.05 6.83 1.93
CA SER A 217 -14.17 7.33 2.73
C SER A 217 -14.26 8.86 2.74
N SER A 218 -13.12 9.53 2.90
CA SER A 218 -13.04 10.98 3.09
C SER A 218 -13.12 11.76 1.78
N LEU A 219 -12.38 11.33 0.76
CA LEU A 219 -12.30 12.03 -0.54
C LEU A 219 -13.21 11.43 -1.61
N GLY A 220 -13.78 10.25 -1.36
CA GLY A 220 -14.60 9.53 -2.33
C GLY A 220 -13.83 8.92 -3.49
N THR A 221 -12.50 9.07 -3.53
CA THR A 221 -11.62 8.58 -4.61
C THR A 221 -10.90 7.32 -4.15
N PRO A 222 -11.04 6.18 -4.85
CA PRO A 222 -10.23 5.02 -4.53
C PRO A 222 -8.76 5.29 -4.83
N VAL A 223 -7.87 4.68 -4.07
CA VAL A 223 -6.43 4.74 -4.30
C VAL A 223 -5.84 3.37 -4.03
N ASN A 224 -5.01 2.88 -4.94
CA ASN A 224 -4.23 1.67 -4.74
C ASN A 224 -2.80 2.06 -4.36
N MET A 225 -2.34 1.62 -3.19
CA MET A 225 -0.98 1.87 -2.73
C MET A 225 -0.11 0.63 -2.97
N VAL A 226 0.98 0.79 -3.71
CA VAL A 226 1.87 -0.29 -4.14
C VAL A 226 3.28 -0.03 -3.59
N PRO A 227 3.61 -0.55 -2.39
CA PRO A 227 4.96 -0.43 -1.85
C PRO A 227 5.92 -1.38 -2.60
N ASN A 228 7.13 -0.91 -2.84
CA ASN A 228 8.27 -1.73 -3.23
C ASN A 228 9.19 -1.88 -2.01
N PHE A 229 9.37 -3.12 -1.56
CA PHE A 229 10.16 -3.42 -0.36
C PHE A 229 11.65 -3.57 -0.65
N ASP A 230 12.06 -3.68 -1.92
CA ASP A 230 13.48 -3.80 -2.28
C ASP A 230 14.19 -2.44 -2.25
N ASP A 231 13.53 -1.39 -2.74
CA ASP A 231 14.07 -0.01 -2.79
C ASP A 231 13.37 0.95 -1.82
N MET A 232 12.42 0.44 -1.03
CA MET A 232 11.56 1.19 -0.10
C MET A 232 10.70 2.29 -0.77
N SER A 233 10.51 2.26 -2.09
CA SER A 233 9.61 3.19 -2.79
C SER A 233 8.13 2.80 -2.62
N CYS A 234 7.21 3.69 -3.01
CA CYS A 234 5.78 3.40 -2.96
C CYS A 234 5.01 4.22 -4.01
N GLU A 235 4.08 3.59 -4.71
CA GLU A 235 3.16 4.27 -5.61
C GLU A 235 1.79 4.42 -4.98
N MET A 236 1.15 5.59 -5.14
CA MET A 236 -0.26 5.79 -4.83
C MET A 236 -1.00 6.12 -6.12
N ILE A 237 -1.83 5.18 -6.59
CA ILE A 237 -2.52 5.25 -7.88
C ILE A 237 -3.96 5.67 -7.63
N PHE A 238 -4.25 6.96 -7.82
CA PHE A 238 -5.60 7.50 -7.62
C PHE A 238 -6.54 7.06 -8.74
N GLY A 239 -7.75 6.64 -8.37
CA GLY A 239 -8.75 6.09 -9.28
C GLY A 239 -8.71 4.57 -9.43
N GLN A 240 -7.66 3.90 -8.96
CA GLN A 240 -7.60 2.44 -8.94
C GLN A 240 -8.11 1.90 -7.61
N ASP A 241 -9.06 0.96 -7.65
CA ASP A 241 -9.49 0.27 -6.44
C ASP A 241 -8.36 -0.63 -5.89
N PRO A 242 -8.14 -0.65 -4.56
CA PRO A 242 -7.23 -1.59 -3.94
C PRO A 242 -7.60 -3.04 -4.28
N PRO A 243 -6.61 -3.93 -4.42
CA PRO A 243 -6.88 -5.35 -4.51
C PRO A 243 -7.55 -5.87 -3.22
N GLU A 244 -8.30 -6.97 -3.34
CA GLU A 244 -8.79 -7.68 -2.17
C GLU A 244 -7.63 -8.15 -1.29
N LEU A 245 -7.86 -8.20 0.03
CA LEU A 245 -6.84 -8.57 1.00
C LEU A 245 -6.19 -9.93 0.67
N SER A 246 -6.97 -10.94 0.28
CA SER A 246 -6.46 -12.27 -0.09
C SER A 246 -5.51 -12.26 -1.30
N ASN A 247 -5.67 -11.29 -2.19
CA ASN A 247 -4.96 -11.20 -3.46
C ASN A 247 -3.87 -10.12 -3.48
N ASP A 248 -3.76 -9.31 -2.41
CA ASP A 248 -2.82 -8.21 -2.33
C ASP A 248 -1.36 -8.73 -2.37
N PRO A 249 -0.57 -8.37 -3.40
CA PRO A 249 0.82 -8.80 -3.50
C PRO A 249 1.68 -8.39 -2.31
N ALA A 250 1.34 -7.28 -1.63
CA ALA A 250 2.09 -6.83 -0.47
C ALA A 250 2.02 -7.83 0.69
N LEU A 251 0.92 -8.57 0.84
CA LEU A 251 0.76 -9.57 1.91
C LEU A 251 1.54 -10.86 1.67
N LYS A 252 2.04 -11.08 0.46
CA LYS A 252 2.81 -12.28 0.08
C LYS A 252 4.30 -12.14 0.35
N GLN A 253 4.76 -10.96 0.76
CA GLN A 253 6.16 -10.64 0.93
C GLN A 253 6.66 -11.07 2.33
N PRO A 254 7.89 -11.61 2.42
CA PRO A 254 8.47 -11.98 3.71
C PRO A 254 8.77 -10.74 4.55
N CYS A 255 8.75 -10.89 5.88
CA CYS A 255 9.18 -9.82 6.79
C CYS A 255 10.65 -9.44 6.55
N PHE A 256 10.96 -8.16 6.67
CA PHE A 256 12.36 -7.74 6.81
C PHE A 256 12.98 -8.34 8.08
N LYS A 257 14.22 -8.82 7.97
CA LYS A 257 14.98 -9.39 9.10
C LYS A 257 15.13 -8.41 10.27
N LEU A 258 15.14 -7.12 9.98
CA LEU A 258 15.31 -6.02 10.93
C LEU A 258 13.98 -5.36 11.34
N CYS A 259 12.84 -5.99 11.06
CA CYS A 259 11.55 -5.45 11.50
C CYS A 259 11.57 -5.20 13.01
N LYS A 260 11.31 -3.95 13.42
CA LYS A 260 11.28 -3.53 14.84
C LYS A 260 10.22 -4.28 15.66
N VAL A 261 9.35 -5.08 15.04
CA VAL A 261 8.33 -5.92 15.69
C VAL A 261 8.82 -7.35 15.98
N ASN A 262 9.82 -7.87 15.26
CA ASN A 262 10.18 -9.30 15.21
C ASN A 262 10.89 -9.89 16.45
N GLN A 263 10.98 -9.17 17.57
CA GLN A 263 11.65 -9.72 18.76
C GLN A 263 10.82 -10.72 19.57
N ARG A 264 9.57 -11.04 19.19
CA ARG A 264 8.68 -11.93 19.99
C ARG A 264 7.98 -13.08 19.26
N HIS A 265 7.89 -13.08 17.93
CA HIS A 265 7.17 -14.14 17.19
C HIS A 265 8.06 -14.77 16.12
N ASN A 266 8.47 -16.03 16.34
CA ASN A 266 9.18 -16.90 15.39
C ASN A 266 8.24 -17.37 14.26
N THR A 267 7.62 -16.44 13.54
CA THR A 267 6.78 -16.76 12.38
C THR A 267 7.15 -15.82 11.24
N ASN A 268 7.62 -16.39 10.13
CA ASN A 268 8.06 -15.67 8.92
C ASN A 268 6.93 -14.95 8.16
N ASP A 269 5.74 -14.80 8.77
CA ASP A 269 4.53 -14.27 8.15
C ASP A 269 4.14 -12.94 8.80
N CYS A 270 4.32 -11.84 8.07
CA CYS A 270 4.07 -10.46 8.52
C CYS A 270 2.60 -10.04 8.44
N SER A 271 1.74 -10.91 7.90
CA SER A 271 0.41 -10.57 7.42
C SER A 271 -0.72 -11.05 8.33
N LYS A 272 -0.41 -11.84 9.37
CA LYS A 272 -1.39 -12.48 10.26
C LYS A 272 -1.41 -11.88 11.67
#